data_AF-A0A1G8VDY8-F1
#
_entry.id   AF-A0A1G8VDY8-F1
#
_cell.length_a   1.000
_cell.length_b   1.000
_cell.length_c   1.000
_cell.angle_alpha   90.00
_cell.angle_beta   90.00
_cell.angle_gamma   90.00
#
_symmetry.space_group_name_H-M   'P 1'
#
loop_
_entity.id
_entity.type
_entity.pdbx_description
1 polymer ?
#
loop_
_entity_poly.entity_id
_entity_poly.type
_entity_poly.pdbx_seq_one_letter_code
_entity_poly.pdbx_strand_id
1 'polypeptide(L)'
;MMSAASEVKSAGANIQASTISTIVLGFAADPMARWVWPDSSEYLRIMPEFVHAFGGRAFEHGTAYITEGARAAALWLPPGVEPDEAAMGAIMAQSLRPEIADDIPHLLQGMAEHHPHEPHWYLPLIAADPNWIGQGLGTLLMKHALRRCDEEGIAAYLESSNPRNISLYERHG
;
A
#
# COMPACT_ATOMS: atom_id res chain seq x y z
N MET A 1 -10.39 -17.60 25.43
CA MET A 1 -9.22 -16.73 25.65
C MET A 1 -9.46 -15.45 24.86
N MET A 2 -9.77 -14.35 25.55
CA MET A 2 -9.93 -13.04 24.91
C MET A 2 -8.55 -12.59 24.42
N SER A 3 -8.38 -12.58 23.10
CA SER A 3 -7.18 -12.06 22.42
C SER A 3 -6.99 -10.61 22.85
N ALA A 4 -5.79 -10.27 23.34
CA ALA A 4 -5.39 -8.88 23.52
C ALA A 4 -5.63 -8.18 22.18
N ALA A 5 -6.49 -7.16 22.17
CA ALA A 5 -6.83 -6.43 20.96
C ALA A 5 -5.53 -6.00 20.27
N SER A 6 -5.32 -6.46 19.03
CA SER A 6 -4.14 -6.09 18.26
C SER A 6 -4.15 -4.58 18.07
N GLU A 7 -3.31 -3.87 18.83
CA GLU A 7 -3.21 -2.43 18.78
C GLU A 7 -2.57 -2.00 17.46
N VAL A 8 -3.17 -1.00 16.80
CA VAL A 8 -2.61 -0.34 15.63
C VAL A 8 -1.78 0.84 16.09
N LYS A 9 -0.54 0.94 15.60
CA LYS A 9 0.38 2.04 15.90
C LYS A 9 1.16 2.46 14.66
N SER A 10 1.75 3.64 14.69
CA SER A 10 2.68 4.08 13.65
C SER A 10 4.01 3.31 13.72
N ALA A 11 4.55 2.94 12.57
CA ALA A 11 5.85 2.30 12.42
C ALA A 11 6.97 3.34 12.58
N GLY A 12 7.81 3.15 13.58
CA GLY A 12 9.05 3.92 13.74
C GLY A 12 10.19 3.38 12.88
N ALA A 13 11.30 4.11 12.84
CA ALA A 13 12.48 3.75 12.05
C ALA A 13 13.03 2.34 12.34
N ASN A 14 12.88 1.84 13.56
CA ASN A 14 13.37 0.53 13.98
C ASN A 14 12.58 -0.66 13.42
N ILE A 15 11.34 -0.45 12.94
CA ILE A 15 10.49 -1.51 12.39
C ILE A 15 10.20 -1.32 10.89
N GLN A 16 10.66 -0.22 10.29
CA GLN A 16 10.42 0.13 8.90
C GLN A 16 10.79 -0.99 7.91
N ALA A 17 11.98 -1.59 8.06
CA ALA A 17 12.40 -2.71 7.20
C ALA A 17 11.44 -3.90 7.28
N SER A 18 10.98 -4.27 8.48
CA SER A 18 10.00 -5.34 8.67
C SER A 18 8.63 -4.97 8.11
N THR A 19 8.19 -3.72 8.27
CA THR A 19 6.95 -3.20 7.67
C THR A 19 6.97 -3.35 6.16
N ILE A 20 8.08 -3.01 5.51
CA ILE A 20 8.24 -3.13 4.06
C ILE A 20 8.25 -4.60 3.64
N SER A 21 8.96 -5.47 4.36
CA SER A 21 8.91 -6.92 4.12
C SER A 21 7.48 -7.48 4.19
N THR A 22 6.65 -7.02 5.12
CA THR A 22 5.23 -7.42 5.20
C THR A 22 4.45 -6.99 3.96
N ILE A 23 4.64 -5.75 3.49
CA ILE A 23 4.02 -5.28 2.25
C ILE A 23 4.49 -6.14 1.06
N VAL A 24 5.80 -6.35 0.91
CA VAL A 24 6.38 -7.16 -0.16
C VAL A 24 5.84 -8.60 -0.15
N LEU A 25 5.71 -9.22 1.02
CA LEU A 25 5.15 -10.57 1.15
C LEU A 25 3.66 -10.61 0.78
N GLY A 26 2.86 -9.65 1.24
CA GLY A 26 1.44 -9.62 0.94
C GLY A 26 1.12 -9.32 -0.53
N PHE A 27 2.01 -8.60 -1.22
CA PHE A 27 1.90 -8.33 -2.67
C PHE A 27 2.54 -9.43 -3.54
N ALA A 28 3.16 -10.46 -2.96
CA ALA A 28 3.88 -11.49 -3.71
C ALA A 28 2.98 -12.33 -4.64
N ALA A 29 1.66 -12.30 -4.42
CA ALA A 29 0.65 -12.91 -5.28
C ALA A 29 -0.34 -11.89 -5.86
N ASP A 30 0.00 -10.60 -5.81
CA ASP A 30 -0.84 -9.54 -6.38
C ASP A 30 -0.81 -9.57 -7.91
N PRO A 31 -1.97 -9.59 -8.60
CA PRO A 31 -2.03 -9.68 -10.06
C PRO A 31 -1.26 -8.57 -10.77
N MET A 32 -1.35 -7.32 -10.28
CA MET A 32 -0.66 -6.19 -10.91
C MET A 32 0.83 -6.29 -10.67
N ALA A 33 1.26 -6.45 -9.41
CA ALA A 33 2.69 -6.53 -9.09
C ALA A 33 3.37 -7.71 -9.82
N ARG A 34 2.67 -8.84 -9.98
CA ARG A 34 3.19 -10.03 -10.67
C ARG A 34 3.08 -9.97 -12.19
N TRP A 35 2.20 -9.15 -12.74
CA TRP A 35 2.22 -8.82 -14.18
C TRP A 35 3.39 -7.90 -14.52
N VAL A 36 3.66 -6.90 -13.66
CA VAL A 36 4.82 -6.01 -13.81
C VAL A 36 6.13 -6.75 -13.59
N TRP A 37 6.25 -7.59 -12.56
CA TRP A 37 7.47 -8.37 -12.24
C TRP A 37 7.15 -9.86 -12.00
N PRO A 38 7.08 -10.69 -13.07
CA PRO A 38 6.67 -12.10 -13.01
C PRO A 38 7.79 -13.05 -12.58
N ASP A 39 9.06 -12.64 -12.69
CA ASP A 39 10.18 -13.38 -12.09
C ASP A 39 10.24 -13.13 -10.58
N SER A 40 10.56 -14.16 -9.80
CA SER A 40 10.59 -14.06 -8.33
C SER A 40 11.79 -13.26 -7.83
N SER A 41 12.94 -13.42 -8.46
CA SER A 41 14.18 -12.76 -8.05
C SER A 41 14.11 -11.27 -8.35
N GLU A 42 13.62 -10.91 -9.54
CA GLU A 42 13.44 -9.50 -9.92
C GLU A 42 12.40 -8.81 -9.04
N TYR A 43 11.26 -9.44 -8.77
CA TYR A 43 10.27 -8.88 -7.85
C TYR A 43 10.83 -8.64 -6.45
N LEU A 44 11.53 -9.62 -5.86
CA LEU A 44 12.08 -9.48 -4.52
C LEU A 44 13.21 -8.43 -4.47
N ARG A 45 13.89 -8.19 -5.59
CA ARG A 45 14.88 -7.14 -5.74
C ARG A 45 14.22 -5.75 -5.85
N ILE A 46 13.17 -5.60 -6.65
CA ILE A 46 12.60 -4.31 -7.03
C ILE A 46 11.49 -3.84 -6.08
N MET A 47 10.60 -4.75 -5.65
CA MET A 47 9.41 -4.39 -4.88
C MET A 47 9.71 -3.61 -3.59
N PRO A 48 10.78 -3.90 -2.81
CA PRO A 48 11.12 -3.09 -1.64
C PRO A 48 11.40 -1.62 -2.01
N GLU A 49 12.15 -1.37 -3.09
CA GLU A 49 12.44 -0.01 -3.58
C GLU A 49 11.16 0.66 -4.09
N PHE A 50 10.30 -0.08 -4.77
CA PHE A 50 9.01 0.43 -5.22
C PHE A 50 8.08 0.80 -4.06
N VAL A 51 8.03 -0.01 -3.00
CA VAL A 51 7.25 0.30 -1.78
C VAL A 51 7.75 1.59 -1.12
N HIS A 52 9.08 1.78 -1.07
CA HIS A 52 9.67 3.03 -0.58
C HIS A 52 9.25 4.23 -1.44
N ALA A 53 9.32 4.11 -2.77
CA ALA A 53 8.94 5.20 -3.67
C ALA A 53 7.44 5.51 -3.62
N PHE A 54 6.59 4.47 -3.55
CA PHE A 54 5.15 4.61 -3.69
C PHE A 54 4.45 5.03 -2.40
N GLY A 55 4.85 4.48 -1.24
CA GLY A 55 4.22 4.74 0.05
C GLY A 55 5.18 5.13 1.17
N GLY A 56 6.48 5.24 0.91
CA GLY A 56 7.50 5.42 1.94
C GLY A 56 7.40 6.74 2.71
N ARG A 57 6.83 7.80 2.13
CA ARG A 57 6.59 9.07 2.84
C ARG A 57 5.66 8.89 4.04
N ALA A 58 4.84 7.83 4.09
CA ALA A 58 4.04 7.50 5.26
C ALA A 58 4.87 7.31 6.55
N PHE A 59 6.13 6.84 6.44
CA PHE A 59 7.01 6.73 7.60
C PHE A 59 7.41 8.10 8.17
N GLU A 60 7.71 9.06 7.30
CA GLU A 60 8.10 10.43 7.66
C GLU A 60 6.93 11.20 8.30
N HIS A 61 5.71 10.93 7.84
CA HIS A 61 4.48 11.55 8.35
C HIS A 61 3.84 10.79 9.53
N GLY A 62 4.42 9.68 9.97
CA GLY A 62 3.88 8.87 11.07
C GLY A 62 2.54 8.20 10.75
N THR A 63 2.26 7.97 9.47
CA THR A 63 1.01 7.41 8.93
C THR A 63 1.22 6.03 8.28
N ALA A 64 2.42 5.45 8.43
CA ALA A 64 2.68 4.04 8.22
C ALA A 64 2.15 3.23 9.42
N TYR A 65 0.93 2.74 9.35
CA TYR A 65 0.29 2.01 10.44
C TYR A 65 0.60 0.52 10.39
N ILE A 66 0.88 -0.07 11.55
CA ILE A 66 1.16 -1.50 11.72
C ILE A 66 0.35 -2.11 12.85
N THR A 67 0.06 -3.40 12.73
CA THR A 67 -0.38 -4.23 13.86
C THR A 67 0.82 -4.80 14.62
N GLU A 68 0.57 -5.55 15.70
CA GLU A 68 1.60 -6.19 16.51
C GLU A 68 2.64 -6.92 15.65
N GLY A 69 3.93 -6.61 15.86
CA GLY A 69 5.03 -7.25 15.14
C GLY A 69 5.07 -6.95 13.63
N ALA A 70 4.36 -5.92 13.15
CA ALA A 70 4.19 -5.63 11.74
C ALA A 70 3.57 -6.80 10.94
N ARG A 71 2.72 -7.62 11.57
CA ARG A 71 1.97 -8.71 10.89
C ARG A 71 1.06 -8.18 9.78
N ALA A 72 0.63 -6.94 9.88
CA ALA A 72 -0.01 -6.20 8.81
C ALA A 72 0.45 -4.75 8.83
N ALA A 73 0.43 -4.11 7.67
CA ALA A 73 0.85 -2.74 7.47
C ALA A 73 -0.07 -2.03 6.47
N ALA A 74 -0.29 -0.73 6.70
CA ALA A 74 -0.97 0.17 5.79
C ALA A 74 -0.18 1.49 5.71
N LEU A 75 0.25 1.88 4.52
CA LEU A 75 0.99 3.10 4.28
C LEU A 75 0.02 4.15 3.74
N TRP A 76 -0.36 5.11 4.57
CA TRP A 76 -1.26 6.21 4.20
C TRP A 76 -0.47 7.48 3.93
N LEU A 77 -0.76 8.14 2.81
CA LEU A 77 -0.23 9.46 2.50
C LEU A 77 -1.27 10.53 2.89
N PRO A 78 -0.90 11.52 3.73
CA PRO A 78 -1.81 12.59 4.10
C PRO A 78 -2.09 13.55 2.92
N PRO A 79 -3.14 14.37 2.99
CA PRO A 79 -3.46 15.34 1.95
C PRO A 79 -2.27 16.23 1.58
N GLY A 80 -1.99 16.34 0.28
CA GLY A 80 -0.87 17.11 -0.26
C GLY A 80 0.49 16.39 -0.20
N VAL A 81 0.52 15.13 0.22
CA VAL A 81 1.70 14.27 0.15
C VAL A 81 1.49 13.21 -0.92
N GLU A 82 2.27 13.33 -1.99
CA GLU A 82 2.23 12.40 -3.11
C GLU A 82 3.30 11.32 -3.00
N PRO A 83 3.20 10.21 -3.76
CA PRO A 83 4.31 9.31 -4.01
C PRO A 83 5.56 10.01 -4.56
N ASP A 84 6.71 9.34 -4.49
CA ASP A 84 7.92 9.78 -5.21
C ASP A 84 7.86 9.32 -6.68
N GLU A 85 7.14 10.11 -7.49
CA GLU A 85 6.95 9.83 -8.92
C GLU A 85 8.27 9.71 -9.69
N ALA A 86 9.28 10.50 -9.32
CA ALA A 86 10.58 10.45 -9.98
C ALA A 86 11.30 9.14 -9.70
N ALA A 87 11.31 8.68 -8.44
CA ALA A 87 11.87 7.39 -8.07
C ALA A 87 11.07 6.23 -8.70
N MET A 88 9.73 6.30 -8.68
CA MET A 88 8.88 5.29 -9.33
C MET A 88 9.17 5.20 -10.84
N GLY A 89 9.25 6.33 -11.53
CA GLY A 89 9.59 6.40 -12.95
C GLY A 89 10.97 5.83 -13.25
N ALA A 90 11.97 6.12 -12.41
CA ALA A 90 13.32 5.55 -12.55
C ALA A 90 13.34 4.03 -12.36
N ILE A 91 12.59 3.50 -11.38
CA ILE A 91 12.46 2.07 -11.13
C ILE A 91 11.78 1.39 -12.32
N MET A 92 10.68 1.96 -12.81
CA MET A 92 9.95 1.42 -13.97
C MET A 92 10.81 1.44 -15.23
N ALA A 93 11.48 2.55 -15.55
CA ALA A 93 12.34 2.65 -16.72
C ALA A 93 13.48 1.60 -16.75
N GLN A 94 13.95 1.17 -15.57
CA GLN A 94 15.04 0.19 -15.44
C GLN A 94 14.57 -1.27 -15.34
N SER A 95 13.28 -1.50 -15.06
CA SER A 95 12.78 -2.85 -14.74
C SER A 95 11.61 -3.33 -15.60
N LEU A 96 10.94 -2.43 -16.31
CA LEU A 96 9.84 -2.81 -17.20
C LEU A 96 10.39 -3.65 -18.34
N ARG A 97 9.70 -4.78 -18.58
CA ARG A 97 9.98 -5.59 -19.75
C ARG A 97 9.37 -4.94 -20.99
N PRO A 98 9.98 -5.14 -22.18
CA PRO A 98 9.48 -4.55 -23.42
C PRO A 98 8.03 -4.91 -23.72
N GLU A 99 7.55 -6.08 -23.31
CA GLU A 99 6.20 -6.57 -23.66
C GLU A 99 5.07 -5.78 -23.01
N ILE A 100 5.34 -5.05 -21.92
CA ILE A 100 4.34 -4.25 -21.19
C ILE A 100 4.63 -2.75 -21.24
N ALA A 101 5.69 -2.34 -21.95
CA ALA A 101 6.15 -0.95 -21.97
C ALA A 101 5.08 0.01 -22.53
N ASP A 102 4.29 -0.45 -23.51
CA ASP A 102 3.20 0.31 -24.08
C ASP A 102 1.93 0.29 -23.20
N ASP A 103 1.73 -0.75 -22.38
CA ASP A 103 0.54 -0.90 -21.54
C ASP A 103 0.59 0.00 -20.29
N ILE A 104 1.78 0.17 -19.71
CA ILE A 104 1.96 0.93 -18.46
C ILE A 104 1.50 2.39 -18.57
N PRO A 105 1.88 3.17 -19.61
CA PRO A 105 1.39 4.54 -19.76
C PRO A 105 -0.14 4.63 -19.84
N HIS A 106 -0.78 3.70 -20.56
CA HIS A 106 -2.25 3.67 -20.66
C HIS A 106 -2.90 3.37 -19.31
N LEU A 107 -2.34 2.43 -18.54
CA LEU A 107 -2.80 2.13 -17.18
C LEU A 107 -2.69 3.35 -16.27
N LEU A 108 -1.52 3.99 -16.24
CA LEU A 108 -1.26 5.17 -15.41
C LEU A 108 -2.16 6.34 -15.79
N GLN A 109 -2.41 6.54 -17.09
CA GLN A 109 -3.36 7.55 -17.55
C GLN A 109 -4.78 7.26 -17.06
N GLY A 110 -5.25 6.02 -17.18
CA GLY A 110 -6.58 5.64 -16.71
C GLY A 110 -6.77 5.82 -15.20
N MET A 111 -5.73 5.54 -14.42
CA MET A 111 -5.68 5.81 -12.98
C MET A 111 -5.76 7.31 -12.69
N ALA A 112 -4.91 8.12 -13.37
CA ALA A 112 -4.87 9.56 -13.21
C ALA A 112 -6.21 10.25 -13.56
N GLU A 113 -6.93 9.77 -14.57
CA GLU A 113 -8.24 10.29 -14.98
C GLU A 113 -9.33 10.12 -13.90
N HIS A 114 -9.17 9.14 -13.00
CA HIS A 114 -10.12 8.86 -11.91
C HIS A 114 -9.58 9.27 -10.54
N HIS A 115 -8.38 9.88 -10.49
CA HIS A 115 -7.77 10.34 -9.26
C HIS A 115 -8.47 11.62 -8.77
N PRO A 116 -8.90 11.71 -7.49
CA PRO A 116 -9.59 12.89 -6.99
C PRO A 116 -8.71 14.14 -7.05
N HIS A 117 -9.32 15.27 -7.40
CA HIS A 117 -8.62 16.57 -7.37
C HIS A 117 -8.74 17.26 -6.01
N GLU A 118 -9.73 16.89 -5.22
CA GLU A 118 -9.93 17.39 -3.86
C GLU A 118 -8.87 16.82 -2.90
N PRO A 119 -8.49 17.56 -1.85
CA PRO A 119 -7.61 17.02 -0.81
C PRO A 119 -8.17 15.74 -0.20
N HIS A 120 -7.35 14.69 -0.15
CA HIS A 120 -7.76 13.39 0.35
C HIS A 120 -6.58 12.65 1.00
N TRP A 121 -6.91 11.69 1.87
CA TRP A 121 -5.98 10.69 2.38
C TRP A 121 -5.84 9.56 1.37
N TYR A 122 -4.63 9.26 0.91
CA TYR A 122 -4.39 8.21 -0.08
C TYR A 122 -3.81 6.95 0.58
N LEU A 123 -4.38 5.78 0.29
CA LEU A 123 -3.86 4.47 0.67
C LEU A 123 -3.26 3.75 -0.55
N PRO A 124 -1.97 3.98 -0.88
CA PRO A 124 -1.29 3.25 -1.94
C PRO A 124 -1.08 1.76 -1.61
N LEU A 125 -0.81 1.43 -0.34
CA LEU A 125 -0.33 0.10 0.05
C LEU A 125 -0.94 -0.36 1.37
N ILE A 126 -1.61 -1.53 1.34
CA ILE A 126 -2.06 -2.26 2.53
C ILE A 126 -1.85 -3.76 2.33
N ALA A 127 -1.27 -4.41 3.33
CA ALA A 127 -1.05 -5.86 3.28
C ALA A 127 -0.97 -6.49 4.67
N ALA A 128 -1.19 -7.80 4.70
CA ALA A 128 -0.88 -8.65 5.84
C ALA A 128 0.13 -9.72 5.42
N ASP A 129 0.98 -10.14 6.35
CA ASP A 129 1.81 -11.32 6.19
C ASP A 129 0.89 -12.53 5.91
N PRO A 130 1.21 -13.38 4.91
CA PRO A 130 0.38 -14.52 4.53
C PRO A 130 -0.01 -15.46 5.67
N ASN A 131 0.82 -15.58 6.71
CA ASN A 131 0.54 -16.42 7.88
C ASN A 131 -0.54 -15.84 8.80
N TRP A 132 -0.92 -14.57 8.62
CA TRP A 132 -1.83 -13.82 9.49
C TRP A 132 -3.09 -13.33 8.77
N ILE A 133 -3.32 -13.77 7.54
CA ILE A 133 -4.55 -13.48 6.77
C ILE A 133 -5.77 -14.12 7.47
N GLY A 134 -6.95 -13.52 7.29
CA GLY A 134 -8.22 -14.03 7.84
C GLY A 134 -8.46 -13.67 9.30
N GLN A 135 -7.55 -12.93 9.93
CA GLN A 135 -7.65 -12.50 11.33
C GLN A 135 -8.21 -11.07 11.51
N GLY A 136 -8.69 -10.44 10.44
CA GLY A 136 -9.26 -9.08 10.48
C GLY A 136 -8.23 -7.95 10.63
N LEU A 137 -6.93 -8.21 10.43
CA LEU A 137 -5.87 -7.20 10.57
C LEU A 137 -6.02 -6.03 9.59
N GLY A 138 -6.40 -6.30 8.33
CA GLY A 138 -6.69 -5.25 7.36
C GLY A 138 -7.86 -4.36 7.80
N THR A 139 -8.93 -4.95 8.34
CA THR A 139 -10.06 -4.21 8.92
C THR A 139 -9.63 -3.34 10.11
N LEU A 140 -8.72 -3.82 10.96
CA LEU A 140 -8.20 -3.01 12.07
C LEU A 140 -7.42 -1.79 11.57
N LEU A 141 -6.56 -1.97 10.57
CA LEU A 141 -5.80 -0.88 9.95
C LEU A 141 -6.72 0.14 9.26
N MET A 142 -7.68 -0.33 8.46
CA MET A 142 -8.67 0.55 7.79
C MET A 142 -9.46 1.36 8.82
N LYS A 143 -10.02 0.70 9.84
CA LYS A 143 -10.77 1.41 10.90
C LYS A 143 -9.93 2.43 11.65
N HIS A 144 -8.63 2.19 11.83
CA HIS A 144 -7.75 3.14 12.49
C HIS A 144 -7.59 4.41 11.67
N ALA A 145 -7.23 4.28 10.39
CA ALA A 145 -7.01 5.43 9.50
C ALA A 145 -8.31 6.17 9.17
N LEU A 146 -9.41 5.46 8.94
CA LEU A 146 -10.70 6.08 8.59
C LEU A 146 -11.29 6.90 9.74
N ARG A 147 -11.08 6.52 11.01
CA ARG A 147 -11.47 7.39 12.14
C ARG A 147 -10.80 8.75 12.06
N ARG A 148 -9.53 8.80 11.64
CA ARG A 148 -8.82 10.06 11.45
C ARG A 148 -9.39 10.86 10.28
N CYS A 149 -9.71 10.19 9.17
CA CYS A 149 -10.37 10.83 8.02
C CYS A 149 -11.72 11.47 8.44
N ASP A 150 -12.52 10.73 9.23
CA ASP A 150 -13.80 11.20 9.76
C ASP A 150 -13.62 12.40 10.71
N GLU A 151 -12.62 12.34 11.61
CA GLU A 151 -12.30 13.43 12.55
C GLU A 151 -11.84 14.71 11.84
N GLU A 152 -11.08 14.57 10.76
CA GLU A 152 -10.58 15.69 9.95
C GLU A 152 -11.62 16.17 8.92
N GLY A 153 -12.65 15.38 8.63
CA GLY A 153 -13.64 15.68 7.59
C GLY A 153 -13.06 15.64 6.17
N ILE A 154 -12.03 14.82 5.95
CA ILE A 154 -11.30 14.70 4.67
C ILE A 154 -11.53 13.31 4.08
N ALA A 155 -11.77 13.24 2.77
CA ALA A 155 -12.04 11.97 2.09
C ALA A 155 -10.84 11.02 2.12
N ALA A 156 -11.12 9.71 2.07
CA ALA A 156 -10.13 8.67 1.87
C ALA A 156 -10.24 8.12 0.44
N TYR A 157 -9.10 7.83 -0.18
CA TYR A 157 -9.00 7.31 -1.54
C TYR A 157 -8.00 6.15 -1.60
N LEU A 158 -8.30 5.18 -2.45
CA LEU A 158 -7.41 4.06 -2.78
C LEU A 158 -7.79 3.51 -4.13
N GLU A 159 -6.87 2.73 -4.70
CA GLU A 159 -7.10 1.98 -5.92
C GLU A 159 -6.83 0.50 -5.64
N SER A 160 -7.67 -0.38 -6.20
CA SER A 160 -7.52 -1.83 -6.03
C SER A 160 -7.46 -2.51 -7.38
N SER A 161 -6.28 -3.04 -7.72
CA SER A 161 -6.07 -3.90 -8.90
C SER A 161 -6.47 -5.36 -8.66
N ASN A 162 -6.87 -5.71 -7.44
CA ASN A 162 -7.14 -7.09 -7.02
C ASN A 162 -8.61 -7.28 -6.63
N PRO A 163 -9.41 -8.04 -7.42
CA PRO A 163 -10.82 -8.26 -7.13
C PRO A 163 -11.10 -8.89 -5.76
N ARG A 164 -10.14 -9.64 -5.20
CA ARG A 164 -10.27 -10.26 -3.87
C ARG A 164 -10.33 -9.22 -2.75
N ASN A 165 -9.72 -8.04 -2.96
CA ASN A 165 -9.64 -6.99 -1.97
C ASN A 165 -10.86 -6.06 -2.01
N ILE A 166 -11.63 -6.04 -3.10
CA ILE A 166 -12.79 -5.15 -3.27
C ILE A 166 -13.75 -5.27 -2.08
N SER A 167 -14.11 -6.50 -1.69
CA SER A 167 -15.02 -6.72 -0.56
C SER A 167 -14.52 -6.13 0.76
N LEU A 168 -13.19 -6.04 0.96
CA LEU A 168 -12.62 -5.40 2.14
C LEU A 168 -12.92 -3.91 2.14
N TYR A 169 -12.70 -3.25 1.01
CA TYR A 169 -12.88 -1.81 0.87
C TYR A 169 -14.35 -1.40 0.93
N GLU A 170 -15.24 -2.11 0.22
CA GLU A 170 -16.70 -1.83 0.23
C GLU A 170 -17.36 -1.90 1.62
N ARG A 171 -16.77 -2.65 2.56
CA ARG A 171 -17.24 -2.69 3.96
C ARG A 171 -16.87 -1.44 4.76
N HIS A 172 -16.09 -0.54 4.18
CA HIS A 172 -15.48 0.60 4.83
C HIS A 172 -15.78 1.94 4.14
N GLY A 173 -16.63 1.95 3.12
CA GLY A 173 -17.00 3.11 2.30
C GLY A 173 -17.00 2.76 0.82
#